data_AF-W6KJL0-F1
#
_entry.id   AF-W6KJL0-F1
#
_cell.length_a   1.000
_cell.length_b   1.000
_cell.length_c   1.000
_cell.angle_alpha   90.00
_cell.angle_beta   90.00
_cell.angle_gamma   90.00
#
_symmetry.space_group_name_H-M   'P 1'
#
loop_
_entity.id
_entity.type
_entity.pdbx_description
1 polymer ?
#
loop_
_entity_poly.entity_id
_entity_poly.type
_entity_poly.pdbx_seq_one_letter_code
_entity_poly.pdbx_strand_id
1 'polypeptide(L)' 'MGLILGTFFYIVFALIGVFTAPIWTRHQAELIRVLWVLATFCCWLSWALIYMAQMNPLQLPVRVIKSS' A
#
# COMPACT_ATOMS: atom_id res chain seq x y z
N MET A 1 -12.06 -5.07 -5.14
CA MET A 1 -10.80 -5.66 -4.61
C MET A 1 -10.95 -5.70 -3.10
N GLY A 2 -11.14 -6.86 -2.48
CA GLY A 2 -11.37 -6.91 -1.03
C GLY A 2 -10.14 -6.46 -0.24
N LEU A 3 -10.36 -5.86 0.94
CA LEU A 3 -9.31 -5.43 1.86
C LEU A 3 -8.32 -6.56 2.16
N ILE A 4 -8.83 -7.78 2.34
CA ILE A 4 -8.03 -9.00 2.59
C ILE A 4 -7.05 -9.27 1.45
N LEU A 5 -7.52 -9.19 0.21
CA LEU A 5 -6.71 -9.47 -0.97
C LEU A 5 -5.59 -8.41 -1.13
N GLY A 6 -5.92 -7.13 -0.95
CA GLY A 6 -4.92 -6.06 -1.00
C GLY A 6 -3.86 -6.20 0.10
N THR A 7 -4.27 -6.47 1.34
CA THR A 7 -3.34 -6.73 2.45
C THR A 7 -2.42 -7.91 2.17
N PHE A 8 -2.96 -9.00 1.59
CA PHE A 8 -2.14 -10.15 1.19
C PHE A 8 -1.05 -9.77 0.20
N PHE A 9 -1.36 -8.96 -0.83
CA PHE A 9 -0.35 -8.49 -1.79
C PHE A 9 0.76 -7.67 -1.12
N TYR A 10 0.42 -6.75 -0.22
CA TYR A 10 1.43 -5.96 0.48
C TYR A 10 2.31 -6.81 1.42
N ILE A 11 1.75 -7.84 2.06
CA ILE A 11 2.53 -8.81 2.86
C ILE A 11 3.54 -9.53 1.95
N VAL A 12 3.11 -10.02 0.79
CA VAL A 12 4.00 -10.69 -0.17
C VAL A 12 5.12 -9.75 -0.63
N PHE A 13 4.82 -8.49 -0.94
CA PHE A 13 5.84 -7.49 -1.30
C PHE A 13 6.84 -7.20 -0.18
N ALA A 14 6.37 -7.13 1.08
CA ALA A 14 7.25 -6.94 2.22
C ALA A 14 8.23 -8.12 2.37
N LEU A 15 7.72 -9.36 2.25
CA LEU A 15 8.53 -10.57 2.33
C LEU A 15 9.59 -10.60 1.21
N ILE A 16 9.19 -10.33 -0.03
CA ILE A 16 10.11 -10.32 -1.18
C ILE A 16 11.27 -9.34 -0.92
N GLY A 17 11.00 -8.13 -0.45
CA GLY A 17 12.08 -7.16 -0.17
C GLY A 17 13.01 -7.57 0.96
N VAL A 18 12.49 -8.17 2.03
CA VAL A 18 13.31 -8.65 3.15
C VAL A 18 14.26 -9.78 2.71
N PHE A 19 13.76 -10.73 1.91
CA PHE A 19 14.56 -11.85 1.40
C PHE A 19 15.54 -11.47 0.29
N THR A 20 15.24 -10.42 -0.49
CA THR A 20 16.12 -9.93 -1.56
C THR A 20 17.16 -8.91 -1.09
N ALA A 21 16.97 -8.28 0.08
CA ALA A 21 17.92 -7.33 0.68
C ALA A 21 19.40 -7.82 0.72
N PRO A 22 19.73 -9.05 1.16
CA PRO A 22 21.12 -9.51 1.20
C PRO A 22 21.74 -9.77 -0.19
N ILE A 23 20.92 -9.87 -1.25
CA ILE A 23 21.39 -10.04 -2.63
C ILE A 23 21.98 -8.72 -3.15
N TRP A 24 21.38 -7.58 -2.77
CA TRP A 24 21.76 -6.26 -3.28
C TRP A 24 22.98 -5.68 -2.59
N THR A 25 23.10 -5.85 -1.27
CA THR A 25 24.28 -5.38 -0.55
C THR A 25 24.47 -6.13 0.77
N ARG A 26 25.71 -6.48 1.11
CA ARG A 26 26.00 -7.20 2.36
C ARG A 26 26.23 -6.29 3.56
N HIS A 27 26.68 -5.05 3.33
CA HIS A 27 27.08 -4.15 4.41
C HIS A 27 25.91 -3.33 5.00
N GLN A 28 24.86 -3.11 4.21
CA GLN A 28 23.68 -2.28 4.56
C GLN A 28 22.36 -3.07 4.45
N ALA A 29 22.41 -4.41 4.51
CA ALA A 29 21.24 -5.26 4.34
C ALA A 29 20.14 -4.95 5.37
N GLU A 30 20.51 -4.71 6.63
CA GLU A 30 19.54 -4.42 7.69
C GLU A 30 18.85 -3.06 7.48
N LEU A 31 19.59 -2.05 7.03
CA LEU A 31 19.01 -0.75 6.69
C LEU A 31 17.99 -0.89 5.54
N ILE A 32 18.34 -1.65 4.49
CA ILE A 32 17.44 -1.90 3.36
C ILE A 32 16.18 -2.63 3.82
N ARG A 33 16.30 -3.65 4.70
CA ARG A 33 15.14 -4.37 5.25
C ARG A 33 14.19 -3.43 5.98
N VAL A 34 14.72 -2.58 6.87
CA VAL A 34 13.91 -1.63 7.64
C VAL A 34 13.22 -0.63 6.72
N LEU A 35 13.95 -0.03 5.78
CA LEU A 35 13.39 0.93 4.82
C LEU A 35 12.32 0.29 3.94
N TRP A 36 12.54 -0.94 3.50
CA TRP A 36 11.58 -1.66 2.65
C TRP A 36 10.29 -1.98 3.40
N VAL A 37 10.39 -2.49 4.62
CA VAL A 37 9.22 -2.80 5.46
C VAL A 37 8.44 -1.53 5.78
N LEU A 38 9.13 -0.45 6.17
CA LEU A 38 8.50 0.84 6.46
C LEU A 38 7.78 1.43 5.25
N ALA A 39 8.43 1.42 4.07
CA ALA A 39 7.85 1.90 2.83
C ALA A 39 6.61 1.07 2.45
N THR A 40 6.71 -0.25 2.51
CA THR A 40 5.59 -1.15 2.19
C THR A 40 4.41 -0.93 3.14
N PHE A 41 4.68 -0.73 4.43
CA PHE A 41 3.66 -0.42 5.44
C PHE A 41 2.97 0.93 5.19
N CYS A 42 3.74 1.98 4.88
CA CYS A 42 3.19 3.31 4.58
C CYS A 42 2.29 3.29 3.33
N CYS A 43 2.74 2.59 2.28
CA CYS A 43 1.97 2.41 1.06
C CYS A 43 0.68 1.60 1.30
N TRP A 44 0.77 0.52 2.09
CA TRP A 44 -0.41 -0.26 2.48
C TRP A 44 -1.40 0.58 3.30
N LEU A 45 -0.92 1.34 4.28
CA LEU A 45 -1.73 2.21 5.13
C LEU A 45 -2.48 3.26 4.30
N SER A 46 -1.77 3.95 3.40
CA SER A 46 -2.38 4.95 2.51
C SER A 46 -3.47 4.33 1.63
N TRP A 47 -3.19 3.17 1.03
CA TRP A 47 -4.17 2.44 0.21
C TRP A 47 -5.38 1.98 1.04
N ALA A 48 -5.15 1.42 2.22
CA ALA A 48 -6.21 0.91 3.10
C ALA A 48 -7.16 2.01 3.57
N LEU A 49 -6.62 3.18 3.94
CA LEU A 49 -7.43 4.33 4.34
C LEU A 49 -8.32 4.83 3.21
N ILE A 50 -7.77 4.98 1.99
CA ILE A 50 -8.54 5.40 0.82
C ILE A 50 -9.63 4.39 0.49
N TYR A 51 -9.31 3.10 0.54
CA TYR A 51 -10.28 2.03 0.31
C TYR A 51 -11.42 2.07 1.35
N MET A 52 -11.09 2.21 2.63
CA MET A 52 -12.08 2.30 3.71
C MET A 52 -12.98 3.53 3.58
N ALA A 53 -12.43 4.68 3.15
CA ALA A 53 -13.20 5.90 2.93
C ALA A 53 -14.28 5.74 1.85
N GLN A 54 -14.11 4.79 0.92
CA GLN A 54 -15.04 4.56 -0.20
C GLN A 54 -16.03 3.41 0.04
N MET A 55 -15.89 2.62 1.12
CA MET A 55 -16.76 1.45 1.33
C MET A 55 -18.22 1.82 1.65
N ASN A 56 -18.44 2.90 2.40
CA ASN A 56 -19.77 3.40 2.73
C ASN A 56 -19.75 4.93 2.63
N PRO A 57 -19.81 5.51 1.42
CA PRO A 57 -19.70 6.94 1.23
C PRO A 57 -20.94 7.64 1.78
N LEU A 58 -20.75 8.66 2.63
CA LEU A 58 -21.84 9.50 3.11
C LEU A 58 -22.27 10.54 2.07
N GLN A 59 -21.36 10.92 1.18
CA GLN A 59 -21.58 11.92 0.14
C GLN A 59 -21.38 11.27 -1.23
N LEU A 60 -22.43 11.31 -2.04
CA LEU A 60 -22.34 10.91 -3.44
C LEU A 60 -21.89 12.09 -4.30
N PRO A 61 -21.13 11.85 -5.38
CA PRO A 61 -20.74 12.90 -6.30
C PRO A 61 -21.98 13.47 -7.01
N VAL A 62 -22.25 14.76 -6.81
CA VAL A 62 -23.31 15.49 -7.52
C VAL A 62 -22.69 16.16 -8.75
N ARG A 63 -23.17 15.81 -9.94
CA ARG A 63 -22.73 16.43 -11.19
C ARG A 63 -23.73 17.49 -11.61
N VAL A 64 -23.33 18.77 -11.59
CA VAL A 64 -24.12 19.86 -12.18
C VAL A 64 -23.72 19.98 -13.65
N ILE A 65 -24.47 19.32 -14.53
CA ILE A 65 -24.24 19.38 -15.98
C ILE A 65 -24.83 20.72 -16.46
N LYS A 66 -23.98 21.71 -16.71
CA LYS A 66 -24.40 22.94 -17.39
C LYS A 66 -24.49 22.63 -18.89
N SER A 67 -25.70 22.43 -19.39
CA SER A 67 -25.94 22.43 -20.84
C SER A 67 -25.59 23.84 -21.34
N SER A 68 -24.55 23.92 -22.18
CA SER A 68 -24.32 25.10 -23.01
C SER A 68 -25.23 25.06 -24.23
#